data_AF-A0A0U4VFD8-F1
#
_entry.id   AF-A0A0U4VFD8-F1
#
_cell.length_a   1.000
_cell.length_b   1.000
_cell.length_c   1.000
_cell.angle_alpha   90.00
_cell.angle_beta   90.00
_cell.angle_gamma   90.00
#
_symmetry.space_group_name_H-M   'P 1'
#
loop_
_entity.id
_entity.type
_entity.pdbx_description
1 polymer ?
#
loop_
_entity_poly.entity_id
_entity_poly.type
_entity_poly.pdbx_seq_one_letter_code
_entity_poly.pdbx_strand_id
1 'polypeptide(L)' 'MTADEKILALVKPEYMERIPKMFRGHATKATIKKIAQEHPDLYAKAEEAGELPDDLAQELSSIINGIFEAKMKKHNF' A
#
# COMPACT_ATOMS: atom_id res chain seq x y z
N MET A 1 8.50 -9.00 9.52
CA MET A 1 7.71 -8.17 8.60
C MET A 1 7.64 -6.77 9.17
N THR A 2 8.09 -5.77 8.42
CA THR A 2 7.85 -4.35 8.76
C THR A 2 6.41 -3.95 8.41
N ALA A 3 5.96 -2.79 8.91
CA ALA A 3 4.68 -2.22 8.48
C ALA A 3 4.61 -2.06 6.95
N ASP A 4 5.71 -1.64 6.32
CA ASP A 4 5.80 -1.52 4.86
C ASP A 4 5.49 -2.84 4.16
N GLU A 5 6.11 -3.94 4.60
CA GLU A 5 5.91 -5.27 4.00
C GLU A 5 4.47 -5.76 4.20
N LYS A 6 3.92 -5.55 5.40
CA LYS A 6 2.53 -5.89 5.71
C LYS A 6 1.55 -5.12 4.82
N ILE A 7 1.75 -3.81 4.69
CA ILE A 7 0.92 -2.92 3.86
C ILE A 7 1.07 -3.30 2.37
N LEU A 8 2.29 -3.60 1.91
CA LEU A 8 2.52 -4.01 0.53
C LEU A 8 1.92 -5.36 0.18
N ALA A 9 1.82 -6.28 1.14
CA ALA A 9 1.14 -7.55 0.96
C ALA A 9 -0.37 -7.39 0.68
N LEU A 10 -0.96 -6.24 1.05
CA LEU A 10 -2.37 -5.92 0.80
C LEU A 10 -2.62 -5.36 -0.61
N VAL A 11 -1.57 -5.08 -1.38
CA VAL A 11 -1.69 -4.58 -2.75
C VAL A 11 -2.16 -5.71 -3.67
N LYS A 12 -3.19 -5.44 -4.48
CA LYS A 12 -3.66 -6.43 -5.45
C LYS A 12 -2.56 -6.75 -6.47
N PRO A 13 -2.38 -8.04 -6.83
CA PRO A 13 -1.36 -8.46 -7.78
C PRO A 13 -1.55 -7.81 -9.16
N GLU A 14 -2.79 -7.53 -9.56
CA GLU A 14 -3.11 -6.83 -10.83
C GLU A 14 -2.32 -5.52 -10.97
N TYR A 15 -2.17 -4.77 -9.86
CA TYR A 15 -1.49 -3.49 -9.91
C TYR A 15 0.02 -3.67 -10.06
N MET A 16 0.56 -4.67 -9.37
CA MET A 16 1.98 -5.02 -9.46
C MET A 16 2.32 -5.53 -10.86
N GLU A 17 1.43 -6.27 -11.51
CA GLU A 17 1.64 -6.79 -12.87
C GLU A 17 1.71 -5.69 -13.92
N ARG A 18 0.82 -4.68 -13.85
CA ARG A 18 0.81 -3.57 -14.82
C ARG A 18 1.97 -2.59 -14.63
N ILE A 19 2.54 -2.49 -13.43
CA ILE A 19 3.67 -1.60 -13.17
C ILE A 19 4.99 -2.27 -13.60
N PRO A 20 5.80 -1.62 -14.46
CA PRO A 20 7.10 -2.15 -14.84
C PRO A 20 8.01 -2.32 -13.62
N LYS A 21 8.78 -3.41 -13.57
CA LYS A 21 9.62 -3.77 -12.40
C LYS A 21 10.55 -2.64 -11.94
N MET A 22 11.07 -1.84 -12.88
CA MET A 22 11.95 -0.71 -12.59
C MET A 22 11.27 0.40 -11.77
N PHE A 23 9.94 0.55 -11.89
CA PHE A 23 9.17 1.54 -11.15
C PHE A 23 8.47 0.99 -9.92
N ARG A 24 8.35 -0.33 -9.77
CA ARG A 24 7.64 -0.96 -8.62
C ARG A 24 8.17 -0.44 -7.29
N GLY A 25 9.49 -0.50 -7.06
CA GLY A 25 10.10 -0.05 -5.79
C GLY A 25 9.87 1.44 -5.48
N HIS A 26 9.86 2.29 -6.50
CA HIS A 26 9.57 3.72 -6.31
C HIS A 26 8.08 3.96 -6.05
N ALA A 27 7.21 3.26 -6.78
CA ALA A 27 5.76 3.37 -6.64
C ALA A 27 5.30 2.91 -5.25
N THR A 28 5.77 1.75 -4.80
CA THR A 28 5.45 1.17 -3.49
C THR A 28 5.92 2.07 -2.35
N LYS A 29 7.19 2.49 -2.36
CA LYS A 29 7.74 3.36 -1.32
C LYS A 29 7.03 4.72 -1.25
N ALA A 30 6.70 5.32 -2.39
CA ALA A 30 5.97 6.58 -2.43
C ALA A 30 4.55 6.42 -1.88
N THR A 31 3.88 5.31 -2.19
CA THR A 31 2.52 5.03 -1.68
C THR A 31 2.54 4.79 -0.17
N ILE A 32 3.46 3.99 0.35
CA ILE A 32 3.56 3.75 1.80
C ILE A 32 3.88 5.05 2.55
N LYS A 33 4.82 5.84 2.03
CA LYS A 33 5.14 7.15 2.61
C LYS A 33 3.90 8.05 2.68
N LYS A 34 3.07 8.04 1.64
CA LYS A 34 1.81 8.80 1.61
C LYS A 34 0.83 8.30 2.67
N ILE A 35 0.68 6.99 2.83
CA ILE A 35 -0.15 6.40 3.89
C ILE A 35 0.38 6.77 5.28
N ALA A 36 1.69 6.69 5.52
CA ALA A 36 2.27 7.08 6.80
C ALA A 36 2.07 8.57 7.13
N GLN A 37 1.97 9.43 6.10
CA GLN A 37 1.72 10.86 6.28
C GLN A 37 0.24 11.22 6.44
N GLU A 38 -0.66 10.57 5.68
CA GLU A 38 -2.10 10.87 5.71
C GLU A 38 -2.87 10.05 6.76
N HIS A 39 -2.39 8.85 7.06
CA HIS A 39 -2.97 7.90 7.99
C HIS A 39 -1.91 7.37 8.97
N PRO A 40 -1.28 8.25 9.78
CA PRO A 40 -0.27 7.83 10.73
C PRO A 40 -0.80 6.80 11.75
N ASP A 41 -2.07 6.91 12.15
CA ASP A 41 -2.72 5.94 13.04
C ASP A 41 -2.80 4.53 12.45
N LEU A 42 -3.16 4.41 11.16
CA LEU A 42 -3.24 3.12 10.48
C LEU A 42 -1.84 2.52 10.27
N TYR A 43 -0.87 3.38 9.97
CA TYR A 43 0.52 2.97 9.82
C TYR A 43 1.13 2.49 11.15
N ALA A 44 0.88 3.22 12.24
CA ALA A 44 1.33 2.84 13.58
C ALA A 44 0.75 1.49 14.02
N LYS A 45 -0.55 1.25 13.77
CA LYS A 45 -1.16 -0.06 14.03
C LYS A 45 -0.57 -1.18 13.16
N ALA A 46 -0.15 -0.87 11.93
CA ALA A 46 0.57 -1.85 11.10
C ALA A 46 1.99 -2.12 11.63
N GLU A 47 2.64 -1.15 12.27
CA GLU A 47 3.92 -1.31 12.98
C GLU A 47 3.81 -2.14 14.25
N GLU A 48 2.62 -2.19 14.88
CA GLU A 48 2.42 -3.02 16.07
C GLU A 48 2.81 -4.49 15.81
N ALA A 49 3.46 -5.08 16.81
CA ALA A 49 3.87 -6.46 16.79
C ALA A 49 2.64 -7.36 16.94
N GLY A 50 2.28 -8.06 15.87
CA GLY A 50 1.09 -8.90 15.81
C GLY A 50 0.51 -9.00 14.42
N GLU A 51 -0.55 -9.80 14.30
CA GLU A 51 -1.40 -9.83 13.11
C GLU A 51 -2.16 -8.52 12.96
N LEU A 52 -2.30 -8.08 11.71
CA LEU A 52 -3.16 -6.96 11.38
C LEU A 52 -4.62 -7.37 11.65
N PRO A 53 -5.39 -6.62 12.46
CA PRO A 53 -6.82 -6.88 12.58
C PRO A 53 -7.49 -6.77 11.22
N ASP A 54 -8.49 -7.62 10.99
CA ASP A 54 -9.16 -7.76 9.68
C ASP A 54 -9.71 -6.41 9.16
N ASP A 55 -10.34 -5.63 10.04
CA ASP A 55 -10.80 -4.27 9.76
C ASP A 55 -9.66 -3.35 9.27
N LEU A 56 -8.52 -3.37 9.95
CA LEU A 56 -7.38 -2.53 9.59
C LEU A 56 -6.75 -2.99 8.28
N ALA A 57 -6.63 -4.30 8.07
CA ALA A 57 -6.14 -4.86 6.82
C ALA A 57 -7.05 -4.45 5.65
N GLN A 58 -8.36 -4.47 5.84
CA GLN A 58 -9.33 -4.09 4.81
C GLN A 58 -9.30 -2.58 4.52
N GLU A 59 -9.17 -1.73 5.55
CA GLU A 59 -8.99 -0.29 5.38
C GLU A 59 -7.67 0.04 4.65
N LEU A 60 -6.54 -0.49 5.13
CA LEU A 60 -5.22 -0.27 4.52
C LEU A 60 -5.19 -0.80 3.08
N SER A 61 -5.81 -1.95 2.83
CA SER A 61 -5.99 -2.52 1.49
C SER A 61 -6.76 -1.55 0.59
N SER A 62 -7.89 -1.01 1.05
CA SER A 62 -8.68 -0.07 0.26
C SER A 62 -7.91 1.22 -0.05
N ILE A 63 -7.18 1.76 0.93
CA ILE A 63 -6.38 2.98 0.75
C ILE A 63 -5.24 2.73 -0.23
N ILE A 64 -4.42 1.69 -0.01
CA ILE A 64 -3.26 1.44 -0.87
C ILE A 64 -3.69 1.13 -2.30
N ASN A 65 -4.70 0.27 -2.47
CA ASN A 65 -5.22 -0.10 -3.78
C ASN A 65 -5.88 1.10 -4.48
N GLY A 66 -6.58 1.96 -3.75
CA GLY A 66 -7.13 3.22 -4.28
C GLY A 66 -6.04 4.17 -4.80
N ILE A 67 -4.91 4.28 -4.10
CA ILE A 67 -3.76 5.10 -4.54
C ILE A 67 -3.13 4.50 -5.81
N PHE A 68 -2.96 3.18 -5.87
CA PHE A 68 -2.45 2.50 -7.06
C PHE A 68 -3.41 2.66 -8.25
N GLU A 69 -4.70 2.47 -8.05
CA GLU A 69 -5.73 2.66 -9.08
C GLU A 69 -5.71 4.09 -9.63
N ALA A 70 -5.65 5.10 -8.75
CA ALA A 70 -5.57 6.50 -9.15
C ALA A 70 -4.30 6.78 -9.97
N LYS A 71 -3.16 6.18 -9.59
CA LYS A 71 -1.93 6.26 -10.39
C LYS A 71 -2.09 5.60 -11.77
N MET A 72 -2.74 4.43 -11.84
CA MET A 72 -2.98 3.76 -13.12
C MET A 72 -3.85 4.58 -14.05
N LYS A 73 -4.98 5.07 -13.54
CA LYS A 73 -5.88 5.96 -14.29
C LYS A 73 -5.16 7.21 -14.79
N LYS A 74 -4.29 7.82 -13.98
CA LYS A 74 -3.55 9.04 -14.34
C LYS A 74 -2.49 8.80 -15.41
N HIS A 75 -1.86 7.64 -15.41
CA HIS A 75 -0.74 7.33 -16.31
C HIS A 75 -1.14 6.46 -17.50
N ASN A 76 -2.43 6.13 -17.68
CA ASN A 76 -2.93 5.22 -18.72
C ASN A 76 -2.10 3.92 -18.82
N PHE A 77 -1.71 3.37 -17.65
CA PHE A 77 -1.11 2.04 -17.58
C PHE A 77 -2.11 0.95 -18.05
#